data_AF-A0A2G8L894-F1
#
_entry.id   AF-A0A2G8L894-F1
#
_cell.length_a   1.000
_cell.length_b   1.000
_cell.length_c   1.000
_cell.angle_alpha   90.00
_cell.angle_beta   90.00
_cell.angle_gamma   90.00
#
_symmetry.space_group_name_H-M   'P 1'
#
loop_
_entity.id
_entity.type
_entity.pdbx_description
1 polymer ?
#
loop_
_entity_poly.entity_id
_entity_poly.type
_entity_poly.pdbx_seq_one_letter_code
_entity_poly.pdbx_strand_id
1 'polypeptide(L)'
;MSIGVPIKVLHEAEGHIVTLETSTGEVYRGKLIEAEDNMNCQMQSITVTYRDGRVAQLEHVFIRGSKIRFLILPDMLKNAPMFKKQPKGAAGRGKSAILRAQVAASRGRGRGERGGFRGGGRGLNKFQQRR
;
A
#
# COMPACT_ATOMS: atom_id res chain seq x y z
N MET A 1 0.79 -3.85 18.34
CA MET A 1 1.57 -4.62 17.34
C MET A 1 0.77 -4.62 16.05
N SER A 2 1.36 -4.32 14.89
CA SER A 2 0.63 -4.38 13.62
C SER A 2 0.67 -5.80 13.06
N ILE A 3 -0.49 -6.43 12.89
CA ILE A 3 -0.66 -7.72 12.23
C ILE A 3 -0.11 -7.64 10.79
N GLY A 4 0.67 -8.66 10.39
CA GLY A 4 1.27 -8.72 9.05
C GLY A 4 0.20 -8.90 7.96
N VAL A 5 0.47 -8.40 6.74
CA VAL A 5 -0.44 -8.52 5.59
C VAL A 5 -0.93 -9.97 5.36
N PRO A 6 -0.09 -11.02 5.45
CA PRO A 6 -0.56 -12.40 5.24
C PRO A 6 -1.64 -12.84 6.24
N ILE A 7 -1.51 -12.48 7.51
CA ILE A 7 -2.50 -12.84 8.55
C ILE A 7 -3.82 -12.12 8.30
N LYS A 8 -3.77 -10.86 7.88
CA LYS A 8 -4.99 -10.15 7.49
C LYS A 8 -5.70 -10.80 6.31
N VAL A 9 -4.94 -11.24 5.30
CA VAL A 9 -5.51 -11.98 4.15
C VAL A 9 -6.10 -13.32 4.59
N LEU A 10 -5.49 -13.98 5.58
CA LEU A 10 -6.04 -15.21 6.16
C LEU A 10 -7.41 -14.96 6.82
N HIS A 11 -7.57 -13.87 7.57
CA HIS A 11 -8.88 -13.50 8.13
C HIS A 11 -9.94 -13.22 7.06
N GLU A 12 -9.58 -12.59 5.94
CA GLU A 12 -10.52 -12.40 4.82
C GLU A 12 -10.95 -13.73 4.17
N ALA A 13 -10.20 -14.82 4.38
CA ALA A 13 -10.57 -16.14 3.89
C ALA A 13 -11.57 -16.87 4.81
N GLU A 14 -11.88 -16.33 5.99
CA GLU A 14 -12.92 -16.87 6.86
C GLU A 14 -14.27 -16.94 6.12
N GLY A 15 -15.04 -17.99 6.39
CA GLY A 15 -16.29 -18.30 5.70
C GLY A 15 -16.12 -18.98 4.34
N HIS A 16 -14.91 -19.10 3.79
CA HIS A 16 -14.67 -19.70 2.47
C HIS A 16 -14.09 -21.12 2.55
N ILE A 17 -14.16 -21.84 1.43
CA ILE A 17 -13.48 -23.13 1.28
C ILE A 17 -11.98 -22.87 1.07
N VAL A 18 -11.17 -23.43 1.97
CA VAL A 18 -9.71 -23.39 1.90
C VAL A 18 -9.16 -24.81 1.83
N THR A 19 -7.91 -24.94 1.40
CA THR A 19 -7.15 -26.19 1.53
C THR A 19 -5.92 -25.93 2.38
N LEU A 20 -5.69 -26.78 3.37
CA LEU A 20 -4.61 -26.66 4.33
C LEU A 20 -3.79 -27.94 4.29
N GLU A 21 -2.48 -27.82 4.13
CA GLU A 21 -1.56 -28.94 4.28
C GLU A 21 -0.82 -28.82 5.62
N THR A 22 -0.79 -29.91 6.38
CA THR A 22 -0.05 -29.98 7.64
C THR A 22 1.44 -30.25 7.40
N SER A 23 2.26 -29.98 8.42
CA SER A 23 3.67 -30.38 8.46
C SER A 23 3.87 -31.89 8.28
N THR A 24 2.88 -32.68 8.72
CA THR A 24 2.78 -34.13 8.55
C THR A 24 2.08 -34.52 7.25
N GLY A 25 1.86 -33.59 6.31
CA GLY A 25 1.46 -33.88 4.92
C GLY A 25 0.05 -34.43 4.72
N GLU A 26 -0.80 -34.41 5.75
CA GLU A 26 -2.24 -34.57 5.54
C GLU A 26 -2.83 -33.27 4.98
N VAL A 27 -3.80 -33.41 4.09
CA VAL A 27 -4.45 -32.30 3.41
C VAL A 27 -5.89 -32.20 3.88
N TYR A 28 -6.28 -31.04 4.38
CA TYR A 28 -7.62 -30.74 4.87
C TYR A 28 -8.27 -29.73 3.94
N ARG A 29 -9.37 -30.11 3.29
CA ARG A 29 -10.17 -29.21 2.45
C ARG A 29 -11.56 -29.04 3.04
N GLY A 30 -11.91 -27.82 3.42
CA GLY A 30 -13.18 -27.53 4.08
C GLY A 30 -13.40 -26.03 4.26
N LYS A 31 -14.49 -25.67 4.93
CA LYS A 31 -14.83 -24.28 5.22
C LYS A 31 -13.98 -23.78 6.40
N LEU A 32 -13.22 -22.71 6.21
CA LEU A 32 -12.57 -22.00 7.30
C LEU A 32 -13.63 -21.23 8.08
N ILE A 33 -13.76 -21.51 9.38
CA ILE A 33 -14.73 -20.86 10.27
C ILE A 33 -14.08 -19.66 10.95
N GLU A 34 -12.89 -19.87 11.50
CA GLU A 34 -12.15 -18.86 12.25
C GLU A 34 -10.65 -19.10 12.07
N ALA A 35 -9.88 -18.02 11.91
CA ALA A 35 -8.44 -18.04 11.96
C ALA A 35 -7.94 -17.10 13.06
N GLU A 36 -6.97 -17.55 13.85
CA GLU A 36 -6.30 -16.71 14.86
C GLU A 36 -5.01 -16.08 14.33
N ASP A 37 -4.50 -15.05 15.01
CA ASP A 37 -3.21 -14.39 14.70
C ASP A 37 -2.01 -15.35 14.70
N ASN A 38 -2.08 -16.43 15.48
CA ASN A 38 -1.07 -17.49 15.56
C ASN A 38 -1.26 -18.59 14.47
N MET A 39 -2.20 -18.36 13.54
CA MET A 39 -2.64 -19.26 12.47
C MET A 39 -3.35 -20.54 12.94
N ASN A 40 -3.81 -20.62 14.20
CA ASN A 40 -4.79 -21.67 14.54
C ASN A 40 -6.02 -21.50 13.66
N CYS A 41 -6.54 -22.61 13.15
CA CYS A 41 -7.68 -22.61 12.24
C CYS A 41 -8.77 -23.56 12.74
N GLN A 42 -9.98 -23.02 12.89
CA GLN A 42 -11.18 -23.82 13.05
C GLN A 42 -11.83 -24.03 11.68
N MET A 43 -12.14 -25.28 11.35
CA MET A 43 -12.74 -25.66 10.06
C MET A 43 -13.99 -26.51 10.26
N GLN A 44 -14.86 -26.52 9.26
CA GLN A 44 -16.08 -27.33 9.20
C GLN A 44 -16.26 -28.00 7.82
N SER A 45 -16.98 -29.13 7.80
CA SER A 45 -17.32 -29.91 6.59
C SER A 45 -16.06 -30.24 5.77
N ILE A 46 -15.13 -30.95 6.40
CA ILE A 46 -13.79 -31.17 5.89
C ILE A 46 -13.68 -32.54 5.22
N THR A 47 -13.14 -32.56 4.02
CA THR A 47 -12.57 -33.76 3.41
C THR A 47 -11.07 -33.77 3.71
N VAL A 48 -10.61 -34.77 4.47
CA VAL A 48 -9.19 -34.96 4.75
C VAL A 48 -8.63 -36.05 3.84
N THR A 49 -7.43 -35.82 3.30
CA THR A 49 -6.63 -36.81 2.57
C THR A 49 -5.35 -37.08 3.37
N TYR A 50 -5.20 -38.31 3.83
CA TYR A 50 -4.01 -38.75 4.55
C TYR A 50 -2.86 -39.03 3.58
N ARG A 51 -1.63 -39.12 4.10
CA ARG A 51 -0.43 -39.41 3.29
C ARG A 51 -0.49 -40.71 2.50
N ASP A 52 -1.21 -41.70 3.02
CA ASP A 52 -1.41 -42.99 2.37
C ASP A 52 -2.51 -42.96 1.29
N GLY A 53 -3.07 -41.78 1.01
CA GLY A 53 -4.12 -41.57 0.01
C GLY A 53 -5.52 -41.87 0.52
N ARG A 54 -5.69 -42.34 1.77
CA ARG A 54 -7.03 -42.54 2.34
C ARG A 54 -7.74 -41.20 2.50
N VAL A 55 -9.04 -41.22 2.29
CA VAL A 55 -9.91 -40.04 2.41
C VAL A 55 -10.94 -40.28 3.51
N ALA A 56 -11.16 -39.27 4.35
CA ALA A 56 -12.22 -39.28 5.35
C ALA A 56 -12.97 -37.94 5.37
N GLN A 57 -14.20 -37.96 5.89
CA GLN A 57 -14.99 -36.76 6.14
C GLN A 57 -15.00 -36.47 7.63
N LEU A 58 -14.80 -35.21 7.99
CA LEU A 58 -14.83 -34.71 9.36
C LEU A 58 -15.80 -33.54 9.43
N GLU A 59 -16.65 -33.51 10.44
CA GLU A 59 -17.61 -32.42 10.60
C GLU A 59 -16.93 -31.13 11.09
N HIS A 60 -16.07 -31.25 12.10
CA HIS A 60 -15.38 -30.14 12.74
C HIS A 60 -13.93 -30.50 13.05
N VAL A 61 -13.00 -29.58 12.80
CA VAL A 61 -11.58 -29.74 13.13
C VAL A 61 -11.01 -28.42 13.64
N PHE A 62 -10.12 -28.50 14.62
CA PHE A 62 -9.27 -27.39 15.05
C PHE A 62 -7.81 -27.77 14.80
N ILE A 63 -7.10 -27.00 13.97
CA ILE A 63 -5.70 -27.24 13.60
C ILE A 63 -4.83 -26.17 14.22
N ARG A 64 -3.80 -26.60 14.96
CA ARG A 64 -2.80 -25.69 15.53
C ARG A 64 -1.96 -25.04 14.42
N GLY A 65 -1.84 -23.73 14.44
CA GLY A 65 -1.13 -22.98 13.39
C GLY A 65 0.32 -23.39 13.17
N SER A 66 1.03 -23.73 14.25
CA SER A 66 2.41 -24.23 14.17
C SER A 66 2.57 -25.59 13.47
N LYS A 67 1.46 -26.28 13.15
CA LYS A 67 1.45 -27.54 12.41
C LYS A 67 1.03 -27.35 10.96
N ILE A 68 0.70 -26.14 10.53
CA ILE A 68 0.34 -25.82 9.14
C ILE A 68 1.62 -25.57 8.34
N ARG A 69 1.70 -26.17 7.14
CA ARG A 69 2.77 -25.93 6.18
C ARG A 69 2.41 -24.79 5.23
N PHE A 70 1.23 -24.86 4.63
CA PHE A 70 0.67 -23.80 3.79
C PHE A 70 -0.86 -23.89 3.74
N LEU A 71 -1.49 -22.80 3.29
CA LEU A 71 -2.89 -22.76 2.92
C LEU A 71 -3.04 -22.32 1.46
N ILE A 72 -4.03 -22.89 0.79
CA ILE A 72 -4.53 -22.45 -0.50
C ILE A 72 -5.86 -21.76 -0.23
N LEU A 73 -5.89 -20.46 -0.55
CA LEU A 73 -7.06 -19.60 -0.35
C LEU A 73 -7.85 -19.46 -1.67
N PRO A 74 -9.13 -19.07 -1.61
CA PRO A 74 -9.93 -18.78 -2.80
C PRO A 74 -9.28 -17.73 -3.69
N ASP A 75 -9.42 -17.90 -5.00
CA ASP A 75 -8.83 -16.99 -5.98
C ASP A 75 -9.45 -15.58 -5.95
N MET A 76 -10.64 -15.41 -5.37
CA MET A 76 -11.27 -14.10 -5.16
C MET A 76 -10.36 -13.15 -4.35
N LEU A 77 -9.52 -13.69 -3.46
CA LEU A 77 -8.61 -12.90 -2.64
C LEU A 77 -7.39 -12.38 -3.41
N LYS A 78 -7.15 -12.83 -4.67
CA LYS A 78 -6.00 -12.37 -5.49
C LYS A 78 -5.96 -10.85 -5.69
N ASN A 79 -7.14 -10.22 -5.68
CA ASN A 79 -7.30 -8.78 -5.87
C ASN A 79 -7.55 -8.02 -4.57
N ALA A 80 -7.39 -8.68 -3.41
CA ALA A 80 -7.63 -8.06 -2.12
C ALA A 80 -6.79 -6.77 -1.98
N PRO A 81 -7.37 -5.69 -1.44
CA PRO A 81 -6.71 -4.38 -1.38
C PRO A 81 -5.40 -4.42 -0.59
N MET A 82 -5.22 -5.42 0.28
CA MET A 82 -4.02 -5.64 1.08
C MET A 82 -2.78 -6.02 0.27
N PHE A 83 -2.96 -6.58 -0.93
CA PHE A 83 -1.85 -6.85 -1.86
C PHE A 83 -1.41 -5.61 -2.64
N LYS A 84 -2.23 -4.55 -2.65
CA LYS A 84 -1.86 -3.27 -3.27
C LYS A 84 -0.84 -2.59 -2.36
N LYS A 85 0.41 -2.46 -2.85
CA LYS A 85 1.44 -1.67 -2.17
C LYS A 85 0.88 -0.28 -1.92
N GLN A 86 0.77 0.13 -0.65
CA GLN A 86 0.51 1.53 -0.32
C GLN A 86 1.52 2.39 -1.09
N PRO A 87 1.08 3.45 -1.80
CA PRO A 87 2.02 4.35 -2.46
C PRO A 87 2.92 4.94 -1.37
N LYS A 88 4.18 4.53 -1.38
CA LYS A 88 5.25 5.15 -0.58
C LYS A 88 5.39 6.59 -1.06
N GLY A 89 4.65 7.54 -0.50
CA GLY A 89 4.84 8.94 -0.92
C GLY A 89 3.80 10.01 -0.59
N ALA A 90 2.72 9.73 0.15
CA ALA A 90 1.76 10.79 0.51
C ALA A 90 2.02 11.45 1.88
N ALA A 91 2.99 10.98 2.65
CA ALA A 91 3.42 11.62 3.90
C ALA A 91 4.73 12.37 3.68
N GLY A 92 4.66 13.62 3.21
CA GLY A 92 5.81 14.53 3.29
C GLY A 92 6.02 15.54 2.16
N ARG A 93 5.35 15.40 1.00
CA ARG A 93 5.59 16.29 -0.15
C ARG A 93 4.73 17.57 -0.17
N GLY A 94 3.71 17.66 0.69
CA GLY A 94 2.82 18.83 0.76
C GLY A 94 3.34 19.97 1.65
N LYS A 95 3.97 19.65 2.79
CA LYS A 95 4.37 20.68 3.78
C LYS A 95 5.65 21.42 3.38
N SER A 96 6.61 20.73 2.76
CA SER A 96 7.88 21.33 2.32
C SER A 96 7.75 22.16 1.04
N ALA A 97 6.78 21.84 0.16
CA ALA A 97 6.48 22.65 -1.02
C ALA A 97 5.82 23.99 -0.65
N ILE A 98 4.88 23.98 0.30
CA ILE A 98 4.21 25.20 0.80
C ILE A 98 5.22 26.10 1.54
N LEU A 99 6.07 25.54 2.40
CA LEU A 99 7.14 26.29 3.07
C LEU A 99 8.17 26.87 2.10
N ARG A 100 8.55 26.13 1.04
CA ARG A 100 9.45 26.66 0.00
C ARG A 100 8.80 27.77 -0.84
N ALA A 101 7.52 27.63 -1.17
CA ALA A 101 6.77 28.67 -1.88
C ALA A 101 6.62 29.94 -1.02
N GLN A 102 6.43 29.81 0.28
CA GLN A 102 6.29 30.94 1.20
C GLN A 102 7.63 31.65 1.47
N VAL A 103 8.74 30.92 1.51
CA VAL A 103 10.11 31.48 1.62
C VAL A 103 10.57 32.13 0.30
N ALA A 104 10.15 31.62 -0.86
CA ALA A 104 10.40 32.27 -2.14
C ALA A 104 9.59 33.56 -2.30
N ALA A 105 8.33 33.58 -1.83
CA ALA A 105 7.47 34.77 -1.87
C ALA A 105 7.92 35.88 -0.89
N SER A 106 8.57 35.54 0.23
CA SER A 106 9.06 36.52 1.21
C SER A 106 10.42 37.15 0.84
N ARG A 107 11.19 36.54 -0.07
CA ARG A 107 12.46 37.09 -0.58
C ARG A 107 12.31 37.97 -1.84
N GLY A 108 11.10 38.11 -2.37
CA GLY A 108 10.82 38.87 -3.59
C GLY A 108 10.38 40.34 -3.40
N ARG A 109 10.27 40.85 -2.17
CA ARG A 109 9.93 42.27 -1.93
C ARG A 109 11.16 43.10 -1.60
N GLY A 110 11.98 43.32 -2.62
CA GLY A 110 13.09 44.24 -2.52
C GLY A 110 13.81 44.34 -3.84
N ARG A 111 13.31 45.21 -4.74
CA ARG A 111 14.10 46.13 -5.59
C ARG A 111 13.25 46.71 -6.72
N GLY A 112 12.90 47.98 -6.53
CA GLY A 112 13.01 48.98 -7.60
C GLY A 112 11.76 49.25 -8.44
N GLU A 113 10.82 50.05 -7.92
CA GLU A 113 10.04 50.93 -8.79
C GLU A 113 9.43 52.10 -7.99
N ARG A 114 9.97 53.32 -8.19
CA ARG A 114 9.22 54.60 -8.21
C ARG A 114 10.14 55.82 -8.34
N GLY A 115 10.13 56.40 -9.55
CA GLY A 115 9.92 57.82 -9.85
C GLY A 115 10.70 58.92 -9.13
N GLY A 116 11.42 59.73 -9.91
CA GLY A 116 11.89 61.07 -9.52
C GLY A 116 12.30 61.93 -10.73
N PHE A 117 11.52 62.98 -10.98
CA PHE A 117 11.67 64.01 -12.03
C PHE A 117 12.95 64.88 -11.92
N ARG A 118 13.50 65.29 -13.07
CA ARG A 118 14.21 66.57 -13.42
C ARG A 118 15.13 66.28 -14.61
N GLY A 119 15.11 66.91 -15.77
CA GLY A 119 14.64 68.23 -16.20
C GLY A 119 15.75 68.84 -17.07
N GLY A 120 15.41 69.36 -18.26
CA GLY A 120 16.20 70.42 -18.92
C GLY A 120 17.08 70.06 -20.13
N GLY A 121 16.47 70.08 -21.33
CA GLY A 121 16.74 71.10 -22.37
C GLY A 121 18.08 71.20 -23.12
N ARG A 122 17.94 71.40 -24.45
CA ARG A 122 18.90 71.94 -25.47
C ARG A 122 19.95 70.92 -25.93
N GLY A 123 20.01 70.43 -27.16
CA GLY A 123 19.62 70.97 -28.46
C GLY A 123 20.90 71.24 -29.27
N LEU A 124 21.18 70.46 -30.33
CA LEU A 124 22.03 70.87 -31.46
C LEU A 124 22.07 69.78 -32.54
N ASN A 125 21.36 70.04 -33.65
CA ASN A 125 21.58 69.41 -34.94
C ASN A 125 22.83 70.00 -35.60
N LYS A 126 23.65 69.16 -36.24
CA LYS A 126 24.42 69.42 -37.47
C LYS A 126 25.09 68.09 -37.89
N PHE A 127 24.63 67.44 -38.96
CA PHE A 127 25.08 67.59 -40.36
C PHE A 127 26.47 67.01 -40.66
N GLN A 128 26.47 65.98 -41.53
CA GLN A 128 27.42 65.61 -42.62
C GLN A 128 27.52 64.07 -42.69
N GLN A 129 26.82 63.36 -43.58
CA GLN A 129 27.01 63.21 -45.04
C GLN A 129 28.43 62.83 -45.50
N ARG A 130 28.55 61.57 -45.93
CA ARG A 130 29.24 61.05 -47.12
C ARG A 130 30.72 61.42 -47.33
N ARG A 131 31.59 60.41 -47.27
CA ARG A 131 32.22 59.75 -48.44
C ARG A 131 32.80 58.42 -48.02
#